data_AF-A0A7S0VYT8-F1
#
_entry.id   AF-A0A7S0VYT8-F1
#
_cell.length_a   1.000
_cell.length_b   1.000
_cell.length_c   1.000
_cell.angle_alpha   90.00
_cell.angle_beta   90.00
_cell.angle_gamma   90.00
#
_symmetry.space_group_name_H-M   'P 1'
#
loop_
_entity.id
_entity.type
_entity.pdbx_description
1 polymer ?
#
loop_
_entity_poly.entity_id
_entity_poly.type
_entity_poly.pdbx_seq_one_letter_code
_entity_poly.pdbx_strand_id
1 'polypeptide(L)'
;TKRVGAETVTACSCNDGFYGELGGSCTQCPVGSYCTGGVQMECPFYTTSALQSSAQTDCTCSPGYFGPNGGECVICRRGNYCPGGTSATACPSGQTTSGFGKTSSSDCYTPSGGGPGSCVAGTWDDGGTCRDCPVGSYCPGGGGSSPQPCPAN
;
A
#
# COMPACT_ATOMS: atom_id res chain seq x y z
N THR A 1 -1.85 14.37 32.65
CA THR A 1 -0.81 14.62 33.67
C THR A 1 -0.98 15.99 34.30
N LYS A 2 -0.44 16.19 35.50
CA LYS A 2 -0.40 17.50 36.17
C LYS A 2 0.67 18.37 35.49
N ARG A 3 0.35 19.61 35.09
CA ARG A 3 1.38 20.59 34.68
C ARG A 3 2.14 21.09 35.92
N VAL A 4 3.42 21.45 35.79
CA VAL A 4 4.19 22.05 36.88
C VAL A 4 3.45 23.30 37.38
N GLY A 5 3.15 23.37 38.68
CA GLY A 5 2.40 24.47 39.29
C GLY A 5 0.87 24.34 39.27
N ALA A 6 0.30 23.19 38.91
CA ALA A 6 -1.16 23.03 38.97
C ALA A 6 -1.72 23.04 40.41
N GLU A 7 -2.57 24.00 40.71
CA GLU A 7 -3.27 24.18 42.00
C GLU A 7 -4.73 23.72 41.95
N THR A 8 -5.28 23.50 40.75
CA THR A 8 -6.67 23.08 40.52
C THR A 8 -6.74 21.92 39.54
N VAL A 9 -7.86 21.18 39.55
CA VAL A 9 -8.11 20.07 38.60
C VAL A 9 -8.12 20.55 37.14
N THR A 10 -8.52 21.79 36.90
CA THR A 10 -8.49 22.45 35.58
C THR A 10 -7.09 22.72 35.05
N ALA A 11 -6.04 22.46 35.84
CA ALA A 11 -4.65 22.50 35.38
C ALA A 11 -4.10 21.10 35.02
N CYS A 12 -4.93 20.06 35.10
CA CYS A 12 -4.64 18.73 34.58
C CYS A 12 -4.96 18.65 33.08
N SER A 13 -4.00 18.24 32.26
CA SER A 13 -4.23 17.87 30.86
C SER A 13 -4.29 16.36 30.70
N CYS A 14 -4.73 15.87 29.54
CA CYS A 14 -4.58 14.45 29.22
C CYS A 14 -3.11 14.07 29.03
N ASN A 15 -2.80 12.79 29.25
CA ASN A 15 -1.49 12.22 28.93
C ASN A 15 -1.35 12.13 27.41
N ASP A 16 -0.11 12.02 26.91
CA ASP A 16 0.09 11.76 25.48
C ASP A 16 -0.56 10.42 25.08
N GLY A 17 -1.07 10.37 23.86
CA GLY A 17 -1.95 9.29 23.40
C GLY A 17 -3.42 9.48 23.76
N PHE A 18 -3.77 10.57 24.46
CA PHE A 18 -5.13 10.93 24.82
C PHE A 18 -5.43 12.40 24.57
N TYR A 19 -6.69 12.72 24.30
CA TYR A 19 -7.17 14.09 24.15
C TYR A 19 -8.41 14.35 25.01
N GLY A 20 -8.66 15.62 25.33
CA GLY A 20 -9.80 16.02 26.17
C GLY A 20 -9.63 17.41 26.76
N GLU A 21 -10.73 17.95 27.30
CA GLU A 21 -10.71 19.26 27.98
C GLU A 21 -9.89 19.22 29.27
N LEU A 22 -9.36 20.38 29.67
CA LEU A 22 -8.56 20.49 30.90
C LEU A 22 -9.41 20.17 32.15
N GLY A 23 -8.91 19.26 32.99
CA GLY A 23 -9.64 18.75 34.15
C GLY A 23 -10.84 17.87 33.83
N GLY A 24 -11.09 17.57 32.56
CA GLY A 24 -12.16 16.71 32.08
C GLY A 24 -11.74 15.26 31.87
N SER A 25 -12.64 14.49 31.25
CA SER A 25 -12.40 13.11 30.83
C SER A 25 -11.45 13.06 29.63
N CYS A 26 -10.56 12.07 29.63
CA CYS A 26 -9.63 11.84 28.52
C CYS A 26 -10.10 10.68 27.65
N THR A 27 -10.04 10.86 26.34
CA THR A 27 -10.37 9.86 25.32
C THR A 27 -9.10 9.43 24.60
N GLN A 28 -9.01 8.14 24.23
CA GLN A 28 -7.87 7.62 23.46
C GLN A 28 -7.78 8.33 22.12
N CYS A 29 -6.56 8.64 21.70
CA CYS A 29 -6.35 9.19 20.37
C CYS A 29 -6.86 8.21 19.30
N PRO A 30 -7.74 8.63 18.37
CA PRO A 30 -8.26 7.72 17.37
C PRO A 30 -7.19 7.35 16.33
N VAL A 31 -7.43 6.23 15.63
CA VAL A 31 -6.63 5.82 14.46
C VAL A 31 -6.59 6.96 13.43
N GLY A 32 -5.40 7.19 12.85
CA GLY A 32 -5.18 8.28 11.90
C GLY A 32 -4.96 9.65 12.56
N SER A 33 -4.82 9.71 13.88
CA SER A 33 -4.45 10.91 14.63
C SER A 33 -3.36 10.61 15.67
N TYR A 34 -2.65 11.65 16.11
CA TYR A 34 -1.76 11.60 17.26
C TYR A 34 -2.14 12.69 18.25
N CYS A 35 -1.97 12.41 19.54
CA CYS A 35 -2.44 13.28 20.60
C CYS A 35 -1.31 13.61 21.56
N THR A 36 -0.89 14.87 21.61
CA THR A 36 0.11 15.35 22.55
C THR A 36 -0.42 16.50 23.39
N GLY A 37 -0.11 16.50 24.68
CA GLY A 37 -0.56 17.56 25.60
C GLY A 37 -2.09 17.69 25.74
N GLY A 38 -2.84 16.65 25.39
CA GLY A 38 -4.30 16.62 25.41
C GLY A 38 -5.00 17.16 24.16
N VAL A 39 -4.24 17.47 23.10
CA VAL A 39 -4.77 17.96 21.82
C VAL A 39 -4.65 16.86 20.77
N GLN A 40 -5.72 16.62 20.01
CA GLN A 40 -5.72 15.72 18.86
C GLN A 40 -5.24 16.45 17.60
N MET A 41 -4.35 15.81 16.85
CA MET A 41 -3.89 16.28 15.54
C MET A 41 -4.00 15.15 14.52
N GLU A 42 -4.46 15.49 13.31
CA GLU A 42 -4.54 14.52 12.22
C GLU A 42 -3.14 14.16 11.71
N CYS A 43 -2.99 12.90 11.29
CA CYS A 43 -1.79 12.45 10.61
C CYS A 43 -1.64 13.12 9.23
N PRO A 44 -0.40 13.34 8.74
CA PRO A 44 -0.15 13.85 7.39
C PRO A 44 -0.79 13.03 6.27
N PHE A 45 -0.90 13.62 5.08
CA PHE A 45 -1.45 12.93 3.90
C PHE A 45 -0.76 11.58 3.63
N TYR A 46 -1.56 10.57 3.28
CA TYR A 46 -1.13 9.20 3.01
C TYR A 46 -0.44 8.49 4.18
N THR A 47 -0.51 9.04 5.39
CA THR A 47 -0.07 8.36 6.62
C THR A 47 -1.27 7.93 7.47
N THR A 48 -1.04 7.02 8.40
CA THR A 48 -1.99 6.61 9.43
C THR A 48 -1.24 6.24 10.70
N SER A 49 -1.92 6.33 11.84
CA SER A 49 -1.40 5.98 13.15
C SER A 49 -2.30 4.96 13.83
N ALA A 50 -1.77 4.25 14.82
CA ALA A 50 -2.56 3.35 15.64
C ALA A 50 -3.43 4.12 16.64
N LEU A 51 -4.36 3.40 17.28
CA LEU A 51 -5.08 3.92 18.44
C LEU A 51 -4.05 4.33 19.52
N GLN A 52 -4.33 5.42 20.22
CA GLN A 52 -3.52 5.94 21.33
C GLN A 52 -2.13 6.45 20.93
N SER A 53 -1.91 6.80 19.66
CA SER A 53 -0.67 7.44 19.21
C SER A 53 -0.44 8.82 19.87
N SER A 54 0.81 9.07 20.28
CA SER A 54 1.21 10.20 21.11
C SER A 54 2.03 11.24 20.34
N ALA A 55 2.66 10.85 19.24
CA ALA A 55 3.55 11.72 18.48
C ALA A 55 3.29 11.65 16.97
N GLN A 56 3.66 12.70 16.26
CA GLN A 56 3.57 12.73 14.79
C GLN A 56 4.39 11.61 14.15
N THR A 57 5.51 11.21 14.77
CA THR A 57 6.35 10.08 14.34
C THR A 57 5.67 8.73 14.48
N ASP A 58 4.49 8.65 15.11
CA ASP A 58 3.67 7.44 15.13
C ASP A 58 2.80 7.33 13.87
N CYS A 59 2.68 8.40 13.08
CA CYS A 59 2.05 8.35 11.77
C CYS A 59 3.01 7.70 10.77
N THR A 60 2.63 6.55 10.25
CA THR A 60 3.40 5.76 9.27
C THR A 60 2.71 5.78 7.92
N CYS A 61 3.45 5.65 6.82
CA CYS A 61 2.84 5.62 5.50
C CYS A 61 1.83 4.48 5.36
N SER A 62 0.66 4.78 4.81
CA SER A 62 -0.36 3.78 4.51
C SER A 62 0.13 2.79 3.44
N PRO A 63 -0.45 1.58 3.36
CA PRO A 63 -0.12 0.63 2.30
C PRO A 63 -0.20 1.24 0.91
N GLY A 64 0.78 0.92 0.06
CA GLY A 64 0.92 1.50 -1.28
C GLY A 64 1.76 2.78 -1.30
N TYR A 65 2.21 3.26 -0.14
CA TYR A 65 3.12 4.38 0.01
C TYR A 65 4.30 3.98 0.91
N PHE A 66 5.40 4.73 0.82
CA PHE A 66 6.55 4.58 1.71
C PHE A 66 7.20 5.93 1.98
N GLY A 67 7.88 6.07 3.12
CA GLY A 67 8.51 7.34 3.51
C GLY A 67 8.90 7.38 4.98
N PRO A 68 9.53 8.47 5.45
CA PRO A 68 9.88 8.63 6.85
C PRO A 68 8.63 8.74 7.73
N ASN A 69 8.69 8.19 8.94
CA ASN A 69 7.62 8.31 9.93
C ASN A 69 7.35 9.78 10.28
N GLY A 70 6.08 10.18 10.26
CA GLY A 70 5.62 11.54 10.49
C GLY A 70 5.93 12.53 9.36
N GLY A 71 6.56 12.06 8.27
CA GLY A 71 6.92 12.88 7.12
C GLY A 71 6.07 12.61 5.87
N GLU A 72 6.56 13.10 4.74
CA GLU A 72 5.88 12.95 3.45
C GLU A 72 6.05 11.52 2.90
N CYS A 73 4.94 10.93 2.49
CA CYS A 73 4.91 9.60 1.89
C CYS A 73 4.87 9.68 0.37
N VAL A 74 5.71 8.87 -0.28
CA VAL A 74 5.74 8.74 -1.74
C VAL A 74 5.03 7.47 -2.18
N ILE A 75 4.31 7.57 -3.30
CA ILE A 75 3.59 6.42 -3.86
C ILE A 75 4.57 5.32 -4.31
N CYS A 76 4.21 4.07 -4.05
CA CYS A 76 5.01 2.93 -4.46
C CYS A 76 5.15 2.87 -5.98
N ARG A 77 6.39 2.84 -6.50
CA ARG A 77 6.64 2.83 -7.94
C ARG A 77 6.34 1.48 -8.57
N ARG A 78 6.04 1.50 -9.87
CA ARG A 78 5.90 0.28 -10.67
C ARG A 78 7.17 -0.58 -10.60
N GLY A 79 7.00 -1.87 -10.43
CA GLY A 79 8.08 -2.82 -10.19
C GLY A 79 8.39 -3.05 -8.70
N ASN A 80 7.73 -2.32 -7.79
CA ASN A 80 7.88 -2.47 -6.35
C ASN A 80 6.52 -2.65 -5.67
N TYR A 81 6.55 -3.19 -4.45
CA TYR A 81 5.43 -3.20 -3.53
C TYR A 81 5.82 -2.61 -2.18
N CYS A 82 4.88 -1.92 -1.54
CA CYS A 82 5.09 -1.16 -0.32
C CYS A 82 3.97 -1.49 0.68
N PRO A 83 4.23 -2.32 1.70
CA PRO A 83 3.21 -2.68 2.70
C PRO A 83 2.78 -1.49 3.57
N GLY A 84 3.46 -0.34 3.44
CA GLY A 84 3.33 0.82 4.30
C GLY A 84 4.62 1.05 5.10
N GLY A 85 4.67 2.14 5.85
CA GLY A 85 5.83 2.54 6.64
C GLY A 85 6.98 3.06 5.78
N THR A 86 8.20 2.57 6.05
CA THR A 86 9.44 3.15 5.51
C THR A 86 10.03 2.41 4.30
N SER A 87 9.48 1.24 3.95
CA SER A 87 10.11 0.30 3.03
C SER A 87 9.39 0.18 1.70
N ALA A 88 10.17 0.18 0.62
CA ALA A 88 9.72 -0.20 -0.71
C ALA A 88 10.54 -1.41 -1.19
N THR A 89 9.86 -2.51 -1.47
CA THR A 89 10.53 -3.76 -1.87
C THR A 89 10.37 -3.96 -3.37
N ALA A 90 11.48 -4.14 -4.08
CA ALA A 90 11.46 -4.48 -5.49
C ALA A 90 10.85 -5.87 -5.70
N CYS A 91 10.13 -6.03 -6.80
CA CYS A 91 9.71 -7.35 -7.23
C CYS A 91 10.92 -8.25 -7.54
N PRO A 92 10.77 -9.58 -7.43
CA PRO A 92 11.82 -10.51 -7.80
C PRO A 92 12.27 -10.33 -9.26
N SER A 93 13.49 -10.75 -9.57
CA SER A 93 14.06 -10.62 -10.92
C SER A 93 13.11 -11.11 -12.01
N GLY A 94 12.87 -10.27 -13.03
CA GLY A 94 11.96 -10.57 -14.13
C GLY A 94 10.47 -10.33 -13.86
N GLN A 95 10.11 -9.83 -12.67
CA GLN A 95 8.73 -9.44 -12.33
C GLN A 95 8.55 -7.92 -12.29
N THR A 96 7.30 -7.50 -12.44
CA THR A 96 6.86 -6.10 -12.29
C THR A 96 5.51 -6.04 -11.59
N THR A 97 4.99 -4.84 -11.36
CA THR A 97 3.64 -4.62 -10.83
C THR A 97 2.74 -3.94 -11.85
N SER A 98 1.42 -4.11 -11.71
CA SER A 98 0.46 -3.65 -12.74
C SER A 98 0.31 -2.13 -12.79
N GLY A 99 0.95 -1.42 -11.85
CA GLY A 99 0.95 0.03 -11.77
C GLY A 99 1.66 0.51 -10.51
N PHE A 100 1.35 1.73 -10.10
CA PHE A 100 1.80 2.31 -8.84
C PHE A 100 0.98 1.79 -7.64
N GLY A 101 1.45 2.03 -6.42
CA GLY A 101 0.66 1.84 -5.20
C GLY A 101 0.42 0.38 -4.80
N LYS A 102 1.25 -0.56 -5.24
CA LYS A 102 1.14 -1.97 -4.83
C LYS A 102 1.61 -2.18 -3.41
N THR A 103 1.00 -3.15 -2.73
CA THR A 103 1.12 -3.28 -1.27
C THR A 103 1.81 -4.57 -0.84
N SER A 104 1.81 -5.60 -1.67
CA SER A 104 2.38 -6.90 -1.32
C SER A 104 3.15 -7.56 -2.47
N SER A 105 3.95 -8.57 -2.14
CA SER A 105 4.67 -9.37 -3.12
C SER A 105 3.74 -10.13 -4.08
N SER A 106 2.48 -10.38 -3.71
CA SER A 106 1.50 -11.01 -4.59
C SER A 106 1.04 -10.10 -5.74
N ASP A 107 1.33 -8.79 -5.67
CA ASP A 107 1.13 -7.88 -6.79
C ASP A 107 2.23 -7.96 -7.85
N CYS A 108 3.34 -8.65 -7.55
CA CYS A 108 4.41 -8.91 -8.51
C CYS A 108 3.97 -10.01 -9.47
N TYR A 109 4.14 -9.75 -10.77
CA TYR A 109 3.87 -10.68 -11.84
C TYR A 109 4.97 -10.60 -12.89
N THR A 110 5.25 -11.71 -13.56
CA THR A 110 6.10 -11.69 -14.75
C THR A 110 5.34 -10.99 -15.89
N PRO A 111 5.89 -9.96 -16.55
CA PRO A 111 5.24 -9.30 -17.70
C PRO A 111 4.86 -10.26 -18.82
N SER A 112 5.49 -11.44 -18.86
CA SER A 112 5.26 -12.56 -19.77
C SER A 112 4.28 -13.63 -19.25
N GLY A 113 3.65 -13.44 -18.10
CA GLY A 113 2.84 -14.45 -17.42
C GLY A 113 1.56 -13.88 -16.83
N GLY A 114 0.62 -13.48 -17.68
CA GLY A 114 -0.77 -13.28 -17.26
C GLY A 114 -1.43 -14.62 -17.00
N GLY A 115 -1.09 -15.31 -15.90
CA GLY A 115 -1.63 -16.62 -15.55
C GLY A 115 -1.53 -17.68 -16.65
N PRO A 116 -2.10 -18.88 -16.45
CA PRO A 116 -2.33 -19.82 -17.53
C PRO A 116 -3.27 -19.16 -18.54
N GLY A 117 -2.75 -18.80 -19.71
CA GLY A 117 -3.55 -18.42 -20.86
C GLY A 117 -3.63 -16.94 -21.26
N SER A 118 -3.21 -15.93 -20.50
CA SER A 118 -3.39 -14.53 -20.95
C SER A 118 -2.33 -14.04 -21.95
N CYS A 119 -2.05 -14.84 -22.96
CA CYS A 119 -1.31 -14.42 -24.13
C CYS A 119 -2.16 -13.47 -24.98
N VAL A 120 -1.54 -12.40 -25.49
CA VAL A 120 -2.19 -11.43 -26.38
C VAL A 120 -2.47 -12.08 -27.74
N ALA A 121 -3.42 -11.52 -28.50
CA ALA A 121 -3.69 -11.96 -29.86
C ALA A 121 -2.40 -12.02 -30.70
N GLY A 122 -2.22 -13.11 -31.45
CA GLY A 122 -0.96 -13.41 -32.15
C GLY A 122 0.03 -14.28 -31.36
N THR A 123 -0.25 -14.60 -30.11
CA THR A 123 0.57 -15.51 -29.28
C THR A 123 -0.27 -16.59 -28.60
N TRP A 124 0.33 -17.73 -28.26
CA TRP A 124 -0.32 -18.87 -27.59
C TRP A 124 0.49 -19.34 -26.36
N ASP A 125 -0.20 -19.96 -25.40
CA ASP A 125 0.41 -20.45 -24.15
C ASP A 125 1.06 -21.83 -24.37
N ASP A 126 2.38 -21.90 -24.28
CA ASP A 126 3.17 -23.14 -24.28
C ASP A 126 3.70 -23.43 -22.87
N GLY A 127 2.82 -23.91 -21.99
CA GLY A 127 3.18 -24.26 -20.61
C GLY A 127 3.55 -23.03 -19.77
N GLY A 128 2.79 -21.94 -19.91
CA GLY A 128 3.01 -20.68 -19.19
C GLY A 128 4.01 -19.72 -19.85
N THR A 129 4.47 -20.02 -21.06
CA THR A 129 5.26 -19.09 -21.89
C THR A 129 4.47 -18.71 -23.13
N CYS A 130 4.26 -17.42 -23.37
CA CYS A 130 3.66 -16.96 -24.61
C CYS A 130 4.66 -17.07 -25.77
N ARG A 131 4.32 -17.87 -26.78
CA ARG A 131 5.09 -18.01 -28.03
C ARG A 131 4.31 -17.44 -29.21
N ASP A 132 5.05 -17.06 -30.26
CA ASP A 132 4.46 -16.61 -31.52
C ASP A 132 3.55 -17.68 -32.14
N CYS A 133 2.43 -17.24 -32.72
CA CYS A 133 1.49 -18.12 -33.39
C CYS A 133 2.17 -18.76 -34.64
N PRO A 134 2.13 -20.10 -34.78
CA PRO A 134 2.72 -20.78 -35.93
C PRO A 134 2.07 -20.38 -37.27
N VAL A 135 2.86 -20.40 -38.34
CA VAL A 135 2.37 -20.17 -39.71
C VAL A 135 1.28 -21.19 -40.06
N GLY A 136 0.18 -20.72 -40.65
CA GLY A 136 -0.98 -21.55 -40.99
C GLY A 136 -2.00 -21.70 -39.85
N SER A 137 -1.81 -21.02 -38.73
CA SER A 137 -2.76 -20.95 -37.62
C SER A 137 -3.02 -19.51 -37.17
N TYR A 138 -4.14 -19.28 -36.49
CA TYR A 138 -4.50 -18.02 -35.85
C TYR A 138 -4.70 -18.22 -34.34
N CYS A 139 -4.33 -17.20 -33.58
CA CYS A 139 -4.37 -17.19 -32.11
C CYS A 139 -5.13 -15.92 -31.66
N PRO A 140 -6.43 -16.01 -31.32
CA PRO A 140 -7.26 -14.84 -31.02
C PRO A 140 -6.93 -14.13 -29.68
N GLY A 141 -6.05 -14.71 -28.86
CA GLY A 141 -5.68 -14.21 -27.53
C GLY A 141 -6.70 -14.56 -26.46
N GLY A 142 -6.38 -14.26 -25.19
CA GLY A 142 -7.38 -14.22 -24.11
C GLY A 142 -7.69 -15.54 -23.39
N GLY A 143 -6.69 -16.37 -23.09
CA GLY A 143 -6.86 -17.47 -22.14
C GLY A 143 -6.50 -18.87 -22.66
N GLY A 144 -5.32 -19.07 -23.26
CA GLY A 144 -4.74 -20.41 -23.42
C GLY A 144 -5.25 -21.21 -24.61
N SER A 145 -5.75 -20.54 -25.65
CA SER A 145 -6.16 -21.22 -26.88
C SER A 145 -4.93 -21.77 -27.62
N SER A 146 -4.93 -23.08 -27.89
CA SER A 146 -3.98 -23.69 -28.81
C SER A 146 -4.13 -23.08 -30.22
N PRO A 147 -3.06 -23.01 -31.02
CA PRO A 147 -3.13 -22.45 -32.38
C PRO A 147 -4.26 -23.09 -33.20
N GLN A 148 -5.16 -22.26 -33.73
CA GLN A 148 -6.30 -22.73 -34.51
C GLN A 148 -5.94 -22.70 -36.00
N PRO A 149 -6.13 -23.79 -36.77
CA PRO A 149 -5.80 -23.79 -38.19
C PRO A 149 -6.60 -22.73 -38.94
N CYS A 150 -5.94 -22.02 -39.85
CA CYS A 150 -6.62 -21.10 -40.75
C CYS A 150 -7.55 -21.90 -41.68
N PRO A 151 -8.76 -21.38 -42.01
CA PRO A 151 -9.62 -21.99 -43.01
C PRO A 151 -8.90 -22.11 -44.35
N ALA A 152 -8.98 -23.28 -45.00
CA ALA A 152 -8.54 -23.42 -46.38
C ALA A 152 -9.49 -22.63 -47.30
N ASN A 153 -8.94 -21.71 -48.08
CA ASN A 153 -9.62 -21.15 -49.25
C ASN A 153 -9.46 -22.08 -50.44
#